data_AF-A0AB36XIU8-F1
#
_entry.id   AF-A0AB36XIU8-F1
#
_cell.length_a   1.000
_cell.length_b   1.000
_cell.length_c   1.000
_cell.angle_alpha   90.00
_cell.angle_beta   90.00
_cell.angle_gamma   90.00
#
_symmetry.space_group_name_H-M   'P 1'
#
loop_
_entity.id
_entity.type
_entity.pdbx_description
1 polymer ?
#
loop_
_entity_poly.entity_id
_entity_poly.type
_entity_poly.pdbx_seq_one_letter_code
_entity_poly.pdbx_strand_id
1 'polypeptide(L)' 'MHSSDIIKLANLGVNIEISKDSSLHPSDALKVVKIVAEIGSQIIIKKKYHTDYLIQMAEVGRDHVTIAV' A
#
# COMPACT_ATOMS: atom_id res chain seq x y z
N MET A 1 13.69 4.19 -0.92
CA MET A 1 13.40 3.07 -1.84
C MET A 1 12.56 3.60 -2.97
N HIS A 2 12.87 3.26 -4.23
CA HIS A 2 12.04 3.70 -5.36
C HIS A 2 10.76 2.89 -5.43
N SER A 3 9.68 3.45 -5.97
CA SER A 3 8.39 2.77 -6.09
C SER A 3 8.47 1.46 -6.87
N SER A 4 9.40 1.36 -7.83
CA SER A 4 9.71 0.13 -8.58
C SER A 4 10.15 -1.03 -7.70
N ASP A 5 10.94 -0.76 -6.65
CA ASP A 5 11.45 -1.81 -5.77
C ASP A 5 10.34 -2.30 -4.83
N ILE A 6 9.45 -1.40 -4.40
CA ILE A 6 8.28 -1.75 -3.58
C ILE A 6 7.33 -2.66 -4.37
N ILE A 7 7.12 -2.36 -5.66
CA ILE A 7 6.31 -3.20 -6.54
C ILE A 7 6.92 -4.60 -6.68
N LYS A 8 8.25 -4.72 -6.81
CA LYS A 8 8.92 -6.02 -6.83
C LYS A 8 8.69 -6.80 -5.54
N LEU A 9 8.85 -6.14 -4.39
CA LEU A 9 8.58 -6.76 -3.08
C LEU A 9 7.12 -7.21 -2.97
N ALA A 10 6.16 -6.38 -3.38
CA ALA A 10 4.75 -6.74 -3.39
C ALA A 10 4.49 -8.01 -4.22
N ASN A 11 5.12 -8.12 -5.40
CA ASN A 11 5.01 -9.31 -6.26
C ASN A 11 5.63 -10.58 -5.65
N LEU A 12 6.54 -10.44 -4.67
CA LEU A 12 7.09 -11.58 -3.93
C LEU A 12 6.18 -12.05 -2.79
N GLY A 13 5.04 -11.39 -2.56
CA GLY A 13 4.08 -11.77 -1.52
C GLY A 13 4.57 -11.50 -0.10
N VAL A 14 5.43 -10.49 0.08
CA VAL A 14 5.82 -10.04 1.43
C VAL A 14 4.78 -9.08 1.98
N ASN A 15 4.68 -9.04 3.31
CA ASN A 15 3.93 -8.00 3.98
C ASN A 15 4.67 -6.67 3.89
N ILE A 16 3.94 -5.58 3.63
CA ILE A 16 4.52 -4.24 3.42
C ILE A 16 4.05 -3.29 4.51
N GLU A 17 4.97 -2.48 5.03
CA GLU A 17 4.62 -1.30 5.84
C GLU A 17 5.08 -0.03 5.11
N ILE A 18 4.13 0.86 4.82
CA ILE A 18 4.41 2.22 4.36
C ILE A 18 4.53 3.11 5.60
N SER A 19 5.75 3.47 5.94
CA SER A 19 6.06 4.33 7.08
C SER A 19 5.56 5.78 6.91
N LYS A 20 5.44 6.52 8.01
CA LYS A 20 4.95 7.91 8.02
C LYS A 20 5.81 8.86 7.16
N ASP A 21 7.12 8.60 7.15
CA ASP A 21 8.18 9.34 6.48
C ASP A 21 8.44 8.87 5.04
N SER A 22 7.74 7.82 4.57
CA SER A 22 7.86 7.34 3.19
C SER A 22 7.61 8.45 2.17
N SER A 23 8.44 8.52 1.12
CA SER A 23 8.22 9.43 -0.02
C SER A 23 7.33 8.82 -1.11
N LEU A 24 6.73 7.65 -0.87
CA LEU A 24 5.92 6.95 -1.87
C LEU A 24 4.70 7.78 -2.26
N HIS A 25 4.56 8.04 -3.55
CA HIS A 25 3.42 8.77 -4.10
C HIS A 25 2.12 7.98 -3.91
N PRO A 26 0.99 8.63 -3.59
CA PRO A 26 -0.28 7.93 -3.33
C PRO A 26 -0.74 7.02 -4.49
N SER A 27 -0.50 7.43 -5.74
CA SER A 27 -0.82 6.59 -6.92
C SER A 27 -0.02 5.29 -6.96
N ASP A 28 1.23 5.32 -6.52
CA ASP A 28 2.08 4.13 -6.48
C ASP A 28 1.76 3.26 -5.27
N ALA A 29 1.43 3.87 -4.13
CA ALA A 29 0.90 3.16 -2.98
C ALA A 29 -0.39 2.40 -3.32
N LEU A 30 -1.30 3.00 -4.11
CA LEU A 30 -2.52 2.34 -4.57
C LEU A 30 -2.22 1.12 -5.45
N LYS A 31 -1.23 1.22 -6.36
CA LYS A 31 -0.78 0.07 -7.16
C LYS A 31 -0.23 -1.04 -6.26
N VAL A 32 0.57 -0.70 -5.26
CA VAL A 32 1.13 -1.67 -4.32
C VAL A 32 0.01 -2.36 -3.52
N VAL A 33 -0.97 -1.60 -3.04
CA VAL A 33 -2.15 -2.15 -2.34
C VAL A 33 -2.90 -3.15 -3.22
N LYS A 34 -3.12 -2.82 -4.50
CA LYS A 34 -3.77 -3.72 -5.45
C LYS A 34 -3.01 -5.04 -5.59
N ILE A 35 -1.69 -4.99 -5.77
CA ILE A 35 -0.85 -6.19 -5.92
C ILE A 35 -0.86 -7.02 -4.63
N VAL A 36 -0.71 -6.38 -3.47
CA VAL A 36 -0.71 -7.06 -2.17
C VAL A 36 -2.03 -7.82 -1.95
N ALA A 37 -3.16 -7.19 -2.27
CA ALA A 37 -4.48 -7.80 -2.16
C ALA A 37 -4.67 -8.96 -3.15
N GLU A 38 -4.25 -8.80 -4.41
CA GLU A 38 -4.32 -9.87 -5.42
C GLU A 38 -3.50 -11.11 -5.03
N ILE A 39 -2.36 -10.93 -4.35
CA ILE A 39 -1.49 -12.01 -3.89
C ILE A 39 -1.95 -12.58 -2.53
N GLY A 40 -2.82 -11.89 -1.81
CA GLY A 40 -3.30 -12.28 -0.48
C GLY A 40 -2.35 -11.95 0.67
N SER A 41 -1.38 -11.06 0.45
CA SER A 41 -0.46 -10.55 1.49
C SER A 41 -1.12 -9.41 2.30
N GLN A 42 -0.39 -8.79 3.23
CA GLN A 42 -0.90 -7.71 4.07
C GLN A 42 -0.10 -6.41 3.90
N ILE A 43 -0.78 -5.27 3.95
CA ILE A 43 -0.13 -3.94 3.93
C ILE A 43 -0.64 -3.03 5.03
N ILE A 44 0.29 -2.33 5.68
CA ILE A 44 0.02 -1.30 6.69
C ILE A 44 0.40 0.06 6.13
N ILE A 45 -0.53 1.00 6.13
CA ILE A 45 -0.33 2.36 5.64
C ILE A 45 -0.33 3.32 6.84
N LYS A 46 0.86 3.74 7.26
CA LYS A 46 1.02 4.76 8.33
C LYS A 46 1.11 6.18 7.77
N LYS A 47 1.41 6.34 6.48
CA LYS A 47 1.52 7.64 5.82
C LYS A 47 0.16 8.29 5.64
N LYS A 48 0.08 9.59 5.92
CA LYS A 48 -1.13 10.40 5.74
C LYS A 48 -1.27 10.83 4.28
N TYR A 49 -1.98 10.02 3.49
CA TYR A 49 -2.43 10.40 2.15
C TYR A 49 -3.72 11.22 2.20
N HIS A 50 -4.07 11.87 1.09
CA HIS A 50 -5.40 12.48 0.95
C HIS A 50 -6.50 11.44 1.11
N THR A 51 -7.60 11.82 1.74
CA THR A 51 -8.71 10.93 2.09
C THR A 51 -9.22 10.11 0.90
N ASP A 52 -9.32 10.72 -0.29
CA ASP A 52 -9.79 10.04 -1.50
C ASP A 52 -8.92 8.84 -1.88
N TYR A 53 -7.61 8.94 -1.69
CA TYR A 53 -6.69 7.82 -1.93
C TYR A 53 -6.80 6.75 -0.84
N LEU A 54 -6.99 7.15 0.42
CA LEU A 54 -7.17 6.19 1.52
C LEU A 54 -8.46 5.37 1.33
N ILE A 55 -9.54 6.01 0.87
CA ILE A 55 -10.79 5.33 0.51
C ILE A 55 -10.55 4.33 -0.62
N GLN A 56 -9.93 4.75 -1.73
CA GLN A 56 -9.61 3.84 -2.85
C GLN A 56 -8.73 2.66 -2.42
N MET A 57 -7.74 2.90 -1.55
CA MET A 57 -6.89 1.84 -1.01
C MET A 57 -7.70 0.87 -0.14
N ALA A 58 -8.64 1.36 0.67
CA ALA A 58 -9.52 0.51 1.47
C ALA A 58 -10.51 -0.30 0.60
N GLU A 59 -11.06 0.31 -0.46
CA GLU A 59 -11.99 -0.37 -1.38
C GLU A 59 -11.32 -1.52 -2.14
N VAL A 60 -10.10 -1.29 -2.62
CA VAL A 60 -9.33 -2.28 -3.39
C VAL A 60 -8.72 -3.33 -2.46
N GLY A 61 -8.12 -2.91 -1.36
CA GLY A 61 -7.36 -3.80 -0.50
C GLY A 61 -8.16 -4.51 0.59
N ARG A 62 -9.30 -3.97 1.01
CA ARG A 62 -10.24 -4.60 1.96
C ARG A 62 -9.53 -5.12 3.22
N ASP A 63 -9.63 -6.42 3.49
CA ASP A 63 -9.05 -7.15 4.61
C ASP A 63 -7.52 -7.32 4.53
N HIS A 64 -6.91 -6.93 3.41
CA HIS A 64 -5.46 -6.92 3.21
C HIS A 64 -4.80 -5.59 3.56
N VAL A 65 -5.57 -4.57 3.95
CA VAL A 65 -5.07 -3.22 4.25
C VAL A 65 -5.41 -2.80 5.68
N THR A 66 -4.40 -2.32 6.41
CA THR A 66 -4.58 -1.55 7.65
C THR A 66 -4.16 -0.11 7.43
N ILE A 67 -5.06 0.85 7.67
CA ILE A 67 -4.76 2.29 7.53
C ILE A 67 -4.68 2.91 8.92
N ALA A 68 -3.55 3.56 9.23
CA ALA A 68 -3.45 4.38 10.43
C ALA A 68 -4.15 5.72 10.20
N VAL A 69 -5.11 6.05 11.08
CA VAL A 69 -5.88 7.31 11.07
C VAL A 69 -5.34 8.33 12.06
#